data_AF-B4MDA4-F1
#
_entry.id   AF-B4MDA4-F1
#
_cell.length_a   1.000
_cell.length_b   1.000
_cell.length_c   1.000
_cell.angle_alpha   90.00
_cell.angle_beta   90.00
_cell.angle_gamma   90.00
#
_symmetry.space_group_name_H-M   'P 1'
#
loop_
_entity.id
_entity.type
_entity.pdbx_description
1 polymer ?
#
loop_
_entity_poly.entity_id
_entity_poly.type
_entity_poly.pdbx_seq_one_letter_code
_entity_poly.pdbx_strand_id
1 'polypeptide(L)'
;MRTITLCLLLLVSASCLISTNAKATVDDLINFEDVDLDTLIDELEGDYMDVEEFGFIRSVRKALKKALKTVRGVNCTIKEVIEVMSAATNYVDAIDACGTAVPKDVAAIVESCKTIISICNDIINLNSKLCTTDEPDSNQMSSKKCFWQLFKAVMRLTRKINTTLKQIAKLPSDTSSCFLDATNDVKISFNNFLPNINTCVDQM
;
A
#
# COMPACT_ATOMS: atom_id res chain seq x y z
N MET A 1 -77.23 -5.18 33.94
CA MET A 1 -78.19 -4.55 33.01
C MET A 1 -77.36 -3.73 32.02
N ARG A 2 -77.32 -4.14 30.74
CA ARG A 2 -77.93 -3.45 29.58
C ARG A 2 -77.34 -2.05 29.34
N THR A 3 -76.87 -1.60 28.18
CA THR A 3 -76.76 -2.12 26.80
C THR A 3 -76.02 -1.01 26.02
N ILE A 4 -75.07 -1.39 25.16
CA ILE A 4 -74.98 -1.04 23.73
C ILE A 4 -75.28 0.41 23.33
N THR A 5 -74.27 1.08 22.75
CA THR A 5 -74.48 1.89 21.54
C THR A 5 -73.32 1.69 20.58
N LEU A 6 -73.58 0.84 19.59
CA LEU A 6 -72.85 0.68 18.33
C LEU A 6 -73.03 1.93 17.48
N CYS A 7 -71.93 2.55 17.03
CA CYS A 7 -71.90 3.22 15.74
C CYS A 7 -70.67 2.75 14.96
N LEU A 8 -70.98 2.11 13.84
CA LEU A 8 -70.11 1.45 12.89
C LEU A 8 -69.28 2.46 12.09
N LEU A 9 -68.02 2.08 11.86
CA LEU A 9 -67.30 2.08 10.59
C LEU A 9 -67.50 3.27 9.62
N LEU A 10 -66.48 4.11 9.53
CA LEU A 10 -65.96 4.55 8.24
C LEU A 10 -64.46 4.23 8.17
N LEU A 11 -64.15 3.34 7.22
CA LEU A 11 -62.83 2.97 6.75
C LEU A 11 -62.15 4.17 6.08
N VAL A 12 -60.81 4.24 6.18
CA VAL A 12 -59.85 4.20 5.05
C VAL A 12 -58.52 4.86 5.46
N SER A 13 -57.56 3.96 5.74
CA SER A 13 -56.12 3.98 5.44
C SER A 13 -55.26 5.25 5.62
N ALA A 14 -54.19 5.07 6.41
CA ALA A 14 -52.79 4.97 5.94
C ALA A 14 -51.82 5.82 6.78
N SER A 15 -51.01 5.11 7.57
CA SER A 15 -49.61 5.40 7.91
C SER A 15 -49.35 6.70 8.68
N CYS A 16 -49.13 6.66 10.00
CA CYS A 16 -47.80 6.47 10.59
C CYS A 16 -46.72 7.13 9.73
N LEU A 17 -46.06 8.21 10.17
CA LEU A 17 -45.02 8.09 11.19
C LEU A 17 -45.06 9.21 12.23
N ILE A 18 -44.83 8.77 13.45
CA ILE A 18 -44.80 9.51 14.70
C ILE A 18 -43.56 10.41 14.72
N SER A 19 -43.77 11.71 14.85
CA SER A 19 -42.78 12.67 15.32
C SER A 19 -42.85 12.73 16.84
N THR A 20 -41.99 12.02 17.57
CA THR A 20 -41.71 12.35 18.98
C THR A 20 -40.26 12.06 19.35
N ASN A 21 -39.67 13.07 19.97
CA ASN A 21 -38.31 13.15 20.44
C ASN A 21 -38.06 12.14 21.56
N ALA A 22 -37.09 11.25 21.36
CA ALA A 22 -36.46 10.52 22.44
C ALA A 22 -34.98 10.93 22.49
N LYS A 23 -34.64 11.63 23.56
CA LYS A 23 -33.27 11.90 24.02
C LYS A 23 -32.60 10.55 24.27
N ALA A 24 -31.89 10.04 23.27
CA ALA A 24 -31.00 8.90 23.40
C ALA A 24 -29.56 9.42 23.44
N THR A 25 -28.86 9.00 24.48
CA THR A 25 -27.43 9.18 24.69
C THR A 25 -26.67 8.82 23.42
N VAL A 26 -25.92 9.80 22.91
CA VAL A 26 -24.91 9.65 21.87
C VAL A 26 -23.72 8.97 22.53
N ASP A 27 -23.84 7.67 22.76
CA ASP A 27 -22.67 6.85 23.03
C ASP A 27 -22.94 5.46 22.47
N ASP A 28 -22.01 5.05 21.60
CA ASP A 28 -21.78 3.67 21.20
C ASP A 28 -22.84 2.98 20.35
N LEU A 29 -22.90 3.31 19.05
CA LEU A 29 -22.97 2.32 17.98
C LEU A 29 -22.85 3.02 16.62
N ILE A 30 -21.92 2.50 15.81
CA ILE A 30 -21.55 2.92 14.45
C ILE A 30 -20.39 3.93 14.42
N ASN A 31 -19.20 3.42 14.72
CA ASN A 31 -17.90 4.03 14.43
C ASN A 31 -17.66 4.03 12.90
N PHE A 32 -18.37 4.90 12.17
CA PHE A 32 -18.28 5.09 10.72
C PHE A 32 -17.15 6.05 10.31
N GLU A 33 -16.26 6.41 11.23
CA GLU A 33 -15.28 7.49 11.06
C GLU A 33 -13.90 7.03 10.51
N ASP A 34 -13.75 5.76 10.14
CA ASP A 34 -12.44 5.20 9.69
C ASP A 34 -12.49 4.57 8.29
N VAL A 35 -13.48 4.94 7.47
CA VAL A 35 -13.41 4.68 6.02
C VAL A 35 -12.58 5.79 5.39
N ASP A 36 -11.27 5.60 5.44
CA ASP A 36 -10.25 6.50 4.90
C ASP A 36 -10.43 6.64 3.38
N LEU A 37 -11.11 7.72 2.96
CA LEU A 37 -11.56 8.01 1.58
C LEU A 37 -10.43 7.90 0.54
N ASP A 38 -9.21 8.22 0.97
CA ASP A 38 -8.04 8.11 0.13
C ASP A 38 -7.56 6.65 -0.09
N THR A 39 -7.94 5.70 0.78
CA THR A 39 -7.77 4.26 0.56
C THR A 39 -8.70 3.77 -0.54
N LEU A 40 -9.90 4.36 -0.65
CA LEU A 40 -10.85 4.08 -1.73
C LEU A 40 -10.37 4.66 -3.06
N ILE A 41 -9.72 5.83 -3.06
CA ILE A 41 -9.12 6.43 -4.26
C ILE A 41 -7.94 5.59 -4.78
N ASP A 42 -7.07 5.10 -3.88
CA ASP A 42 -5.96 4.19 -4.21
C ASP A 42 -6.44 2.80 -4.72
N GLU A 43 -7.68 2.41 -4.41
CA GLU A 43 -8.35 1.21 -4.94
C GLU A 43 -9.07 1.47 -6.27
N LEU A 44 -9.59 2.67 -6.49
CA LEU A 44 -10.25 3.10 -7.73
C LEU A 44 -9.28 3.42 -8.88
N GLU A 45 -8.06 3.88 -8.59
CA GLU A 45 -6.97 4.02 -9.58
C GLU A 45 -6.28 2.68 -9.92
N GLY A 46 -6.65 1.59 -9.23
CA GLY A 46 -6.17 0.24 -9.50
C GLY A 46 -6.81 -0.32 -10.77
N ASP A 47 -6.19 -0.02 -11.91
CA ASP A 47 -6.35 -0.70 -13.20
C ASP A 47 -6.49 -2.22 -13.01
N TYR A 48 -7.23 -2.90 -13.89
CA TYR A 48 -7.63 -4.31 -13.79
C TYR A 48 -6.44 -5.22 -13.39
N MET A 49 -6.28 -5.48 -12.08
CA MET A 49 -5.14 -6.23 -11.55
C MET A 49 -5.40 -7.74 -11.63
N ASP A 50 -4.39 -8.50 -12.04
CA ASP A 50 -4.48 -9.97 -12.09
C ASP A 50 -4.58 -10.56 -10.66
N VAL A 51 -5.15 -11.76 -10.50
CA VAL A 51 -5.45 -12.38 -9.18
C VAL A 51 -4.19 -12.52 -8.33
N GLU A 52 -3.06 -12.89 -8.93
CA GLU A 52 -1.78 -13.05 -8.25
C GLU A 52 -1.18 -11.69 -7.82
N GLU A 53 -1.35 -10.66 -8.66
CA GLU A 53 -0.96 -9.27 -8.35
C GLU A 53 -1.82 -8.69 -7.23
N PHE A 54 -3.12 -8.97 -7.24
CA PHE A 54 -4.02 -8.61 -6.16
C PHE A 54 -3.59 -9.30 -4.86
N GLY A 55 -3.12 -10.56 -4.93
CA GLY A 55 -2.57 -11.33 -3.82
C GLY A 55 -1.33 -10.70 -3.19
N PHE A 56 -0.29 -10.42 -3.99
CA PHE A 56 0.96 -9.82 -3.53
C PHE A 56 0.74 -8.43 -2.90
N ILE A 57 0.10 -7.52 -3.64
CA ILE A 57 -0.14 -6.13 -3.20
C ILE A 57 -1.00 -6.11 -1.93
N ARG A 58 -2.06 -6.93 -1.86
CA ARG A 58 -2.91 -7.03 -0.67
C ARG A 58 -2.14 -7.57 0.54
N SER A 59 -1.26 -8.54 0.33
CA SER A 59 -0.45 -9.12 1.39
C SER A 59 0.54 -8.10 1.96
N VAL A 60 1.25 -7.39 1.09
CA VAL A 60 2.15 -6.30 1.51
C VAL A 60 1.37 -5.20 2.21
N ARG A 61 0.21 -4.78 1.67
CA ARG A 61 -0.68 -3.79 2.31
C ARG A 61 -1.01 -4.19 3.75
N LYS A 62 -1.38 -5.45 3.98
CA LYS A 62 -1.75 -5.97 5.31
C LYS A 62 -0.55 -6.00 6.26
N ALA A 63 0.60 -6.47 5.78
CA ALA A 63 1.82 -6.54 6.58
C ALA A 63 2.33 -5.13 6.94
N LEU A 64 2.36 -4.22 5.97
CA LEU A 64 2.78 -2.84 6.13
C LEU A 64 1.90 -2.06 7.12
N LYS A 65 0.57 -2.22 7.06
CA LYS A 65 -0.36 -1.64 8.06
C LYS A 65 -0.03 -2.07 9.50
N LYS A 66 0.58 -3.25 9.69
CA LYS A 66 1.02 -3.73 11.00
C LYS A 66 2.42 -3.19 11.34
N ALA A 67 3.38 -3.36 10.44
CA ALA A 67 4.77 -2.96 10.64
C ALA A 67 4.90 -1.47 11.00
N LEU A 68 4.16 -0.61 10.32
CA LEU A 68 4.26 0.84 10.54
C LEU A 68 3.60 1.33 11.85
N LYS A 69 2.98 0.45 12.65
CA LYS A 69 2.38 0.84 13.94
C LYS A 69 3.42 1.15 15.02
N THR A 70 4.65 0.67 14.86
CA THR A 70 5.72 0.82 15.85
C THR A 70 6.94 1.47 15.22
N VAL A 71 7.72 2.22 16.02
CA VAL A 71 8.98 2.83 15.55
C VAL A 71 9.97 1.75 15.07
N ARG A 72 9.98 0.59 15.73
CA ARG A 72 10.80 -0.56 15.33
C ARG A 72 10.41 -1.09 13.96
N GLY A 73 9.11 -1.30 13.73
CA GLY A 73 8.63 -1.78 12.44
C GLY A 73 8.78 -0.75 11.32
N VAL A 74 8.70 0.55 11.63
CA VAL A 74 9.09 1.63 10.70
C VAL A 74 10.57 1.51 10.34
N ASN A 75 11.47 1.45 11.33
CA ASN A 75 12.91 1.33 11.08
C ASN A 75 13.26 0.08 10.29
N CYS A 76 12.63 -1.06 10.59
CA CYS A 76 12.78 -2.29 9.83
C CYS A 76 12.30 -2.13 8.38
N THR A 77 11.10 -1.55 8.17
CA THR A 77 10.57 -1.27 6.83
C THR A 77 11.53 -0.40 6.00
N ILE A 78 12.12 0.63 6.60
CA ILE A 78 13.09 1.49 5.92
C ILE A 78 14.36 0.73 5.54
N LYS A 79 14.84 -0.21 6.36
CA LYS A 79 15.96 -1.08 5.98
C LYS A 79 15.62 -1.92 4.76
N GLU A 80 14.43 -2.51 4.70
CA GLU A 80 13.99 -3.26 3.52
C GLU A 80 13.89 -2.40 2.26
N VAL A 81 13.47 -1.13 2.40
CA VAL A 81 13.50 -0.17 1.29
C VAL A 81 14.92 0.11 0.80
N ILE A 82 15.91 0.18 1.71
CA ILE A 82 17.33 0.35 1.37
C ILE A 82 17.86 -0.89 0.64
N GLU A 83 17.52 -2.10 1.07
CA GLU A 83 17.92 -3.34 0.39
C GLU A 83 17.33 -3.43 -1.03
N VAL A 84 16.06 -3.07 -1.21
CA VAL A 84 15.44 -2.98 -2.55
C VAL A 84 16.15 -1.94 -3.42
N MET A 85 16.50 -0.77 -2.86
CA MET A 85 17.24 0.26 -3.58
C MET A 85 18.61 -0.26 -4.02
N SER A 86 19.35 -0.91 -3.11
CA SER A 86 20.66 -1.51 -3.38
C SER A 86 20.58 -2.53 -4.51
N ALA A 87 19.61 -3.46 -4.47
CA ALA A 87 19.42 -4.45 -5.52
C ALA A 87 19.08 -3.81 -6.87
N ALA A 88 18.22 -2.79 -6.89
CA ALA A 88 17.89 -2.07 -8.12
C ALA A 88 19.10 -1.32 -8.70
N THR A 89 19.92 -0.69 -7.86
CA THR A 89 21.17 -0.03 -8.27
C THR A 89 22.16 -1.03 -8.84
N ASN A 90 22.42 -2.14 -8.13
CA ASN A 90 23.33 -3.19 -8.57
C ASN A 90 22.89 -3.78 -9.93
N TYR A 91 21.59 -3.92 -10.16
CA TYR A 91 21.07 -4.32 -11.46
C TYR A 91 21.42 -3.31 -12.55
N VAL A 92 21.13 -2.02 -12.34
CA VAL A 92 21.42 -0.97 -13.33
C VAL A 92 22.91 -0.95 -13.68
N ASP A 93 23.77 -1.04 -12.67
CA ASP A 93 25.23 -1.03 -12.85
C ASP A 93 25.73 -2.29 -13.56
N ALA A 94 25.18 -3.47 -13.23
CA ALA A 94 25.55 -4.73 -13.87
C ALA A 94 25.15 -4.77 -15.36
N ILE A 95 23.98 -4.22 -15.72
CA ILE A 95 23.56 -4.12 -17.12
C ILE A 95 24.47 -3.16 -17.90
N ASP A 96 24.88 -2.03 -17.30
CA ASP A 96 25.82 -1.10 -17.93
C ASP A 96 27.20 -1.75 -18.15
N ALA A 97 27.67 -2.51 -17.15
CA ALA A 97 28.94 -3.23 -17.20
C ALA A 97 29.00 -4.32 -18.29
N CYS A 98 27.85 -4.80 -18.80
CA CYS A 98 27.82 -5.73 -19.92
C CYS A 98 28.40 -5.15 -21.22
N GLY A 99 28.51 -3.82 -21.36
CA GLY A 99 29.23 -3.16 -22.46
C GLY A 99 28.72 -3.47 -23.87
N THR A 100 27.50 -4.00 -23.97
CA THR A 100 26.86 -4.43 -25.23
C THR A 100 25.53 -3.71 -25.42
N ALA A 101 24.97 -3.80 -26.62
CA ALA A 101 23.66 -3.21 -26.89
C ALA A 101 22.59 -3.87 -26.01
N VAL A 102 21.94 -3.07 -25.16
CA VAL A 102 20.90 -3.52 -24.24
C VAL A 102 19.61 -3.78 -25.03
N PRO A 103 19.06 -5.01 -25.00
CA PRO A 103 17.78 -5.32 -25.64
C PRO A 103 16.64 -4.46 -25.06
N LYS A 104 15.62 -4.19 -25.87
CA LYS A 104 14.48 -3.33 -25.47
C LYS A 104 13.80 -3.80 -24.18
N ASP A 105 13.64 -5.11 -24.00
CA ASP A 105 12.99 -5.66 -22.81
C ASP A 105 13.84 -5.49 -21.55
N VAL A 106 15.16 -5.67 -21.66
CA VAL A 106 16.13 -5.42 -20.58
C VAL A 106 16.16 -3.92 -20.24
N ALA A 107 16.14 -3.04 -21.25
CA ALA A 107 16.11 -1.59 -21.05
C ALA A 107 14.84 -1.14 -20.33
N ALA A 108 13.69 -1.77 -20.59
CA ALA A 108 12.45 -1.48 -19.88
C ALA A 108 12.53 -1.86 -18.38
N ILE A 109 13.23 -2.94 -18.05
CA ILE A 109 13.48 -3.34 -16.66
C ILE A 109 14.46 -2.36 -15.99
N VAL A 110 15.51 -1.92 -16.70
CA VAL A 110 16.45 -0.89 -16.21
C VAL A 110 15.70 0.39 -15.85
N GLU A 111 14.80 0.86 -16.72
CA GLU A 111 14.01 2.06 -16.46
C GLU A 111 13.06 1.89 -15.26
N SER A 112 12.45 0.71 -15.13
CA SER A 112 11.68 0.38 -13.94
C SER A 112 12.52 0.37 -12.66
N CYS A 113 13.75 -0.15 -12.71
CA CYS A 113 14.67 -0.13 -11.57
C CYS A 113 15.12 1.30 -11.21
N LYS A 114 15.39 2.17 -12.19
CA LYS A 114 15.65 3.60 -11.94
C LYS A 114 14.47 4.30 -11.26
N THR A 115 13.25 3.98 -11.67
CA THR A 115 12.04 4.48 -11.01
C THR A 115 11.95 3.96 -9.57
N ILE A 116 12.25 2.67 -9.33
CA ILE A 116 12.30 2.08 -7.99
C ILE A 116 13.31 2.81 -7.11
N ILE A 117 14.53 3.06 -7.61
CA ILE A 117 15.57 3.82 -6.90
C ILE A 117 15.06 5.21 -6.51
N SER A 118 14.38 5.91 -7.42
CA SER A 118 13.78 7.22 -7.11
C SER A 118 12.73 7.12 -6.00
N ILE A 119 11.83 6.15 -6.05
CA ILE A 119 10.80 5.94 -5.02
C ILE A 119 11.45 5.60 -3.67
N CYS A 120 12.48 4.75 -3.65
CA CYS A 120 13.21 4.43 -2.42
C CYS A 120 13.88 5.66 -1.81
N ASN A 121 14.51 6.50 -2.63
CA ASN A 121 15.08 7.77 -2.17
C ASN A 121 14.01 8.69 -1.58
N ASP A 122 12.83 8.79 -2.21
CA ASP A 122 11.71 9.57 -1.68
C ASP A 122 11.26 9.05 -0.30
N ILE A 123 11.17 7.72 -0.13
CA ILE A 123 10.81 7.09 1.14
C ILE A 123 11.86 7.39 2.23
N ILE A 124 13.15 7.24 1.93
CA ILE A 124 14.25 7.49 2.86
C ILE A 124 14.28 8.98 3.28
N ASN A 125 14.09 9.88 2.32
CA ASN A 125 13.99 11.32 2.57
C ASN A 125 12.75 11.69 3.39
N LEU A 126 11.61 11.04 3.14
CA LEU A 126 10.39 11.23 3.91
C LEU A 126 10.59 10.82 5.38
N ASN A 127 11.24 9.69 5.61
CA ASN A 127 11.54 9.22 6.97
C ASN A 127 12.46 10.20 7.72
N SER A 128 13.59 10.56 7.10
CA SER A 128 14.62 11.41 7.71
C SER A 128 14.20 12.86 7.97
N LYS A 129 13.27 13.42 7.17
CA LYS A 129 12.88 14.84 7.27
C LYS A 129 11.56 15.07 7.99
N LEU A 130 10.63 14.11 7.96
CA LEU A 130 9.23 14.37 8.34
C LEU A 130 8.69 13.42 9.42
N CYS A 131 9.39 12.33 9.71
CA CYS A 131 8.91 11.28 10.62
C CYS A 131 9.82 11.05 11.85
N THR A 132 11.06 11.56 11.82
CA THR A 132 12.03 11.45 12.91
C THR A 132 12.70 12.80 13.18
N THR A 133 12.17 13.62 14.08
CA THR A 133 12.88 14.82 14.58
C THR A 133 12.48 15.12 16.02
N ASP A 134 13.50 15.33 16.86
CA ASP A 134 13.41 15.74 18.27
C ASP A 134 13.22 17.27 18.44
N GLU A 135 13.03 18.04 17.36
CA GLU A 135 12.92 19.50 17.42
C GLU A 135 11.47 20.00 17.46
N PRO A 136 11.12 20.89 18.41
CA PRO A 136 9.76 21.40 18.63
C PRO A 136 9.43 22.59 17.71
N ASP A 137 9.43 22.39 16.39
CA ASP A 137 9.00 23.41 15.43
C ASP A 137 7.62 23.12 14.82
N SER A 138 6.87 24.20 14.55
CA SER A 138 5.44 24.22 14.17
C SER A 138 5.10 23.60 12.80
N ASN A 139 6.07 23.04 12.08
CA ASN A 139 5.89 22.32 10.83
C ASN A 139 5.88 20.79 11.01
N GLN A 140 5.80 20.31 12.25
CA GLN A 140 5.72 18.88 12.55
C GLN A 140 4.53 18.21 11.85
N MET A 141 4.86 17.25 11.01
CA MET A 141 3.93 16.30 10.44
C MET A 141 3.33 15.46 11.58
N SER A 142 2.01 15.44 11.74
CA SER A 142 1.41 14.58 12.77
C SER A 142 1.79 13.12 12.53
N SER A 143 1.92 12.34 13.61
CA SER A 143 2.28 10.90 13.52
C SER A 143 1.36 10.13 12.56
N LYS A 144 0.05 10.45 12.55
CA LYS A 144 -0.92 9.88 11.61
C LYS A 144 -0.59 10.24 10.15
N LYS A 145 -0.26 11.50 9.88
CA LYS A 145 0.05 11.97 8.53
C LYS A 145 1.39 11.38 8.04
N CYS A 146 2.40 11.28 8.91
CA CYS A 146 3.67 10.61 8.64
C CYS A 146 3.46 9.12 8.31
N PHE A 147 2.76 8.39 9.19
CA PHE A 147 2.39 6.98 8.97
C PHE A 147 1.79 6.79 7.58
N TRP A 148 0.84 7.66 7.24
CA TRP A 148 0.06 7.53 6.04
C TRP A 148 0.85 7.86 4.76
N GLN A 149 1.68 8.91 4.79
CA GLN A 149 2.57 9.19 3.66
C GLN A 149 3.62 8.09 3.46
N LEU A 150 4.21 7.58 4.54
CA LEU A 150 5.15 6.46 4.47
C LEU A 150 4.46 5.21 3.91
N PHE A 151 3.27 4.90 4.41
CA PHE A 151 2.43 3.82 3.91
C PHE A 151 2.17 3.95 2.41
N LYS A 152 1.72 5.12 1.95
CA LYS A 152 1.48 5.38 0.52
C LYS A 152 2.75 5.23 -0.32
N ALA A 153 3.86 5.77 0.14
CA ALA A 153 5.13 5.69 -0.58
C ALA A 153 5.61 4.24 -0.72
N VAL A 154 5.56 3.44 0.34
CA VAL A 154 5.92 2.02 0.29
C VAL A 154 4.92 1.21 -0.55
N MET A 155 3.63 1.56 -0.57
CA MET A 155 2.67 0.93 -1.47
C MET A 155 2.94 1.28 -2.95
N ARG A 156 3.38 2.51 -3.26
CA ARG A 156 3.86 2.88 -4.61
C ARG A 156 5.06 2.04 -5.02
N LEU A 157 6.03 1.86 -4.11
CA LEU A 157 7.18 0.96 -4.31
C LEU A 157 6.72 -0.47 -4.62
N THR A 158 5.81 -1.00 -3.80
CA THR A 158 5.25 -2.36 -3.94
C THR A 158 4.64 -2.59 -5.32
N ARG A 159 3.82 -1.65 -5.80
CA ARG A 159 3.20 -1.73 -7.13
C ARG A 159 4.28 -1.75 -8.22
N LYS A 160 5.30 -0.90 -8.11
CA LYS A 160 6.38 -0.84 -9.10
C LYS A 160 7.26 -2.09 -9.08
N ILE A 161 7.54 -2.67 -7.91
CA ILE A 161 8.19 -3.98 -7.78
C ILE A 161 7.40 -5.04 -8.54
N ASN A 162 6.07 -5.11 -8.33
CA ASN A 162 5.22 -6.08 -9.01
C ASN A 162 5.23 -5.92 -10.54
N THR A 163 5.10 -4.69 -11.04
CA THR A 163 5.20 -4.40 -12.48
C THR A 163 6.56 -4.83 -13.03
N THR A 164 7.64 -4.63 -12.28
CA THR A 164 8.99 -4.99 -12.71
C THR A 164 9.17 -6.51 -12.74
N LEU A 165 8.67 -7.24 -11.74
CA LEU A 165 8.65 -8.71 -11.75
C LEU A 165 7.91 -9.27 -12.97
N LYS A 166 6.81 -8.62 -13.40
CA LYS A 166 6.10 -8.99 -14.64
C LYS A 166 6.93 -8.74 -15.90
N GLN A 167 7.71 -7.67 -15.95
CA GLN A 167 8.62 -7.41 -17.07
C GLN A 167 9.72 -8.49 -17.12
N ILE A 168 10.29 -8.82 -15.96
CA ILE A 168 11.29 -9.88 -15.82
C ILE A 168 10.72 -11.24 -16.29
N ALA A 169 9.49 -11.57 -15.91
CA ALA A 169 8.84 -12.82 -16.32
C ALA A 169 8.59 -12.92 -17.84
N LYS A 170 8.58 -11.78 -18.55
CA LYS A 170 8.38 -11.70 -20.01
C LYS A 170 9.69 -11.66 -20.80
N LEU A 171 10.84 -11.75 -20.13
CA LEU A 171 12.13 -11.73 -20.83
C LEU A 171 12.23 -12.90 -21.83
N PRO A 172 12.71 -12.62 -23.05
CA PRO A 172 12.98 -13.68 -24.03
C PRO A 172 13.98 -14.71 -23.51
N SER A 173 13.77 -15.99 -23.83
CA SER A 173 14.64 -17.09 -23.39
C SER A 173 16.05 -17.04 -24.02
N ASP A 174 16.22 -16.30 -25.11
CA ASP A 174 17.49 -16.07 -25.82
C ASP A 174 18.24 -14.82 -25.30
N THR A 175 17.78 -14.22 -24.20
CA THR A 175 18.51 -13.12 -23.55
C THR A 175 19.91 -13.56 -23.16
N SER A 176 20.91 -12.73 -23.47
CA SER A 176 22.32 -12.98 -23.12
C SER A 176 22.50 -13.30 -21.63
N SER A 177 23.38 -14.24 -21.32
CA SER A 177 23.71 -14.62 -19.94
C SER A 177 24.17 -13.43 -19.11
N CYS A 178 24.81 -12.43 -19.72
CA CYS A 178 25.26 -11.21 -19.04
C CYS A 178 24.09 -10.46 -18.36
N PHE A 179 22.93 -10.42 -19.00
CA PHE A 179 21.75 -9.75 -18.45
C PHE A 179 20.94 -10.68 -17.53
N LEU A 180 20.94 -11.99 -17.81
CA LEU A 180 20.14 -12.96 -17.07
C LEU A 180 20.56 -13.09 -15.61
N ASP A 181 21.87 -13.13 -15.32
CA ASP A 181 22.38 -13.27 -13.95
C ASP A 181 21.97 -12.05 -13.10
N ALA A 182 22.25 -10.84 -13.60
CA ALA A 182 21.83 -9.59 -12.96
C ALA A 182 20.30 -9.53 -12.76
N THR A 183 19.54 -9.98 -13.77
CA THR A 183 18.08 -10.01 -13.69
C THR A 183 17.58 -10.98 -12.62
N ASN A 184 18.21 -12.15 -12.50
CA ASN A 184 17.83 -13.14 -11.49
C ASN A 184 18.09 -12.63 -10.07
N ASP A 185 19.20 -11.94 -9.86
CA ASP A 185 19.55 -11.39 -8.55
C ASP A 185 18.53 -10.32 -8.10
N VAL A 186 18.18 -9.37 -8.97
CA VAL A 186 17.17 -8.35 -8.64
C VAL A 186 15.78 -8.96 -8.46
N LYS A 187 15.44 -9.99 -9.26
CA LYS A 187 14.19 -10.74 -9.12
C LYS A 187 14.09 -11.41 -7.75
N ILE A 188 15.16 -12.02 -7.25
CA ILE A 188 15.19 -12.66 -5.92
C ILE A 188 14.94 -11.61 -4.85
N SER A 189 15.67 -10.48 -4.88
CA SER A 189 15.48 -9.39 -3.92
C SER A 189 14.03 -8.89 -3.91
N PHE A 190 13.44 -8.65 -5.08
CA PHE A 190 12.07 -8.18 -5.22
C PHE A 190 11.02 -9.16 -4.70
N ASN A 191 11.21 -10.47 -4.92
CA ASN A 191 10.33 -11.49 -4.36
C ASN A 191 10.44 -11.61 -2.82
N ASN A 192 11.61 -11.29 -2.27
CA ASN A 192 11.85 -11.31 -0.82
C ASN A 192 11.24 -10.10 -0.09
N PHE A 193 10.77 -9.08 -0.81
CA PHE A 193 10.22 -7.87 -0.19
C PHE A 193 9.06 -8.17 0.77
N LEU A 194 8.06 -8.96 0.35
CA LEU A 194 6.94 -9.33 1.23
C LEU A 194 7.39 -10.18 2.44
N PRO A 195 8.15 -11.29 2.26
CA PRO A 195 8.71 -12.05 3.38
C PRO A 195 9.46 -11.19 4.40
N ASN A 196 10.27 -10.24 3.94
CA ASN A 196 11.04 -9.39 4.84
C ASN A 196 10.16 -8.37 5.58
N ILE A 197 9.17 -7.79 4.91
CA ILE A 197 8.17 -6.93 5.57
C ILE A 197 7.36 -7.72 6.61
N ASN A 198 7.05 -9.00 6.37
CA ASN A 198 6.45 -9.85 7.41
C ASN A 198 7.40 -10.06 8.60
N THR A 199 8.69 -10.23 8.34
CA THR A 199 9.69 -10.33 9.42
C THR A 199 9.73 -9.04 10.25
N CYS A 200 9.57 -7.87 9.62
CA CYS A 200 9.42 -6.61 10.34
C CYS A 200 8.18 -6.56 11.25
N VAL A 201 7.12 -7.31 10.92
CA VAL A 201 5.93 -7.46 11.79
C VAL A 201 6.25 -8.35 12.99
N ASP A 202 7.01 -9.42 12.79
CA ASP A 202 7.34 -10.39 13.84
C ASP A 202 8.38 -9.86 14.83
N GLN A 203 9.19 -8.89 14.42
CA GLN A 203 10.25 -8.26 15.22
C GLN A 203 9.84 -6.96 15.93
N MET A 204 8.55 -6.58 15.87
CA MET A 204 8.03 -5.37 16.51
C MET A 204 8.16 -5.41 18.04
#